data_AF-A0A959URY8-F1
#
_entry.id   AF-A0A959URY8-F1
#
_cell.length_a   1.000
_cell.length_b   1.000
_cell.length_c   1.000
_cell.angle_alpha   90.00
_cell.angle_beta   90.00
_cell.angle_gamma   90.00
#
_symmetry.space_group_name_H-M   'P 1'
#
loop_
_entity.id
_entity.type
_entity.pdbx_description
1 polymer ?
#
loop_
_entity_poly.entity_id
_entity_poly.type
_entity_poly.pdbx_seq_one_letter_code
_entity_poly.pdbx_strand_id
1 'polypeptide(L)'
;MDQHPIPGTYQEQAIELAPANVRTFLANVFSYMTLALVISGAMAWWFGHDLALLQYLINFETGKQTILGWVVLLAPLGLVFLMGGMVERLSGPALFAIYLVYSAVTGISLSYIFLIYAASSIATVFFITAGLFSVMAIAGYTTSTDLTKLGSILFIGLIGIIIASVVNMFL
;
A
#
# COMPACT_ATOMS: atom_id res chain seq x y z
N MET A 1 59.03 -1.53 -9.89
CA MET A 1 57.78 -1.67 -10.68
C MET A 1 56.88 -2.57 -9.85
N ASP A 2 56.17 -1.96 -8.91
CA ASP A 2 55.40 -2.67 -7.90
C ASP A 2 54.09 -3.17 -8.53
N GLN A 3 54.00 -4.49 -8.69
CA GLN A 3 52.75 -5.15 -9.02
C GLN A 3 51.91 -5.18 -7.76
N HIS A 4 51.10 -4.14 -7.55
CA HIS A 4 50.03 -4.19 -6.56
C HIS A 4 49.03 -5.27 -7.01
N PRO A 5 48.73 -6.29 -6.19
CA PRO A 5 47.72 -7.29 -6.54
C PRO A 5 46.36 -6.60 -6.66
N ILE A 6 45.65 -6.86 -7.75
CA ILE A 6 44.29 -6.33 -7.96
C ILE A 6 43.34 -7.30 -7.24
N PRO A 7 42.70 -6.94 -6.12
CA PRO A 7 41.75 -7.82 -5.43
C PRO A 7 40.49 -8.01 -6.30
N GLY A 8 40.09 -9.27 -6.46
CA GLY A 8 38.99 -9.73 -7.31
C GLY A 8 37.62 -9.24 -6.85
N THR A 9 37.24 -8.01 -7.20
CA THR A 9 36.08 -7.34 -6.59
C THR A 9 34.85 -7.14 -7.48
N TYR A 10 34.82 -7.70 -8.70
CA TYR A 10 33.57 -7.71 -9.50
C TYR A 10 32.75 -8.98 -9.34
N GLN A 11 33.38 -10.12 -9.05
CA GLN A 11 32.66 -11.39 -8.88
C GLN A 11 32.00 -11.50 -7.50
N GLU A 12 32.55 -10.87 -6.48
CA GLU A 12 32.01 -10.93 -5.11
C GLU A 12 30.70 -10.15 -4.96
N GLN A 13 30.54 -9.02 -5.68
CA GLN A 13 29.28 -8.25 -5.74
C GLN A 13 28.19 -8.96 -6.58
N ALA A 14 28.57 -9.76 -7.58
CA ALA A 14 27.63 -10.54 -8.38
C ALA A 14 27.06 -11.76 -7.63
N ILE A 15 27.70 -12.17 -6.53
CA ILE A 15 27.27 -13.32 -5.70
C ILE A 15 26.19 -12.92 -4.67
N GLU A 16 25.98 -11.62 -4.41
CA GLU A 16 25.03 -11.13 -3.40
C GLU A 16 23.55 -11.14 -3.86
N LEU A 17 23.28 -11.28 -5.16
CA LEU A 17 21.93 -11.37 -5.74
C LEU A 17 21.52 -12.80 -6.10
N ALA A 18 21.83 -13.79 -5.25
CA ALA A 18 21.27 -15.12 -5.43
C ALA A 18 19.73 -15.04 -5.48
N PRO A 19 19.03 -15.80 -6.35
CA PRO A 19 17.57 -15.74 -6.49
C PRO A 19 16.82 -15.99 -5.16
N ALA A 20 17.45 -16.69 -4.21
CA ALA A 20 16.95 -16.86 -2.85
C ALA A 20 16.81 -15.54 -2.07
N ASN A 21 17.69 -14.56 -2.30
CA ASN A 21 17.69 -13.26 -1.61
C ASN A 21 16.53 -12.38 -2.10
N VAL A 22 16.28 -12.34 -3.41
CA VAL A 22 15.15 -11.60 -4.00
C VAL A 22 13.81 -12.20 -3.56
N ARG A 23 13.72 -13.52 -3.57
CA ARG A 23 12.51 -14.25 -3.18
C ARG A 23 12.15 -14.02 -1.71
N THR A 24 13.15 -14.02 -0.83
CA THR A 24 12.99 -13.70 0.59
C THR A 24 12.63 -12.23 0.81
N PHE A 25 13.27 -11.32 0.08
CA PHE A 25 12.95 -9.89 0.12
C PHE A 25 11.49 -9.61 -0.25
N LEU A 26 11.00 -10.16 -1.37
CA LEU A 26 9.61 -9.99 -1.80
C LEU A 26 8.61 -10.58 -0.78
N ALA A 27 8.92 -11.75 -0.20
CA ALA A 27 8.07 -12.34 0.84
C ALA A 27 7.95 -11.43 2.08
N ASN A 28 9.05 -10.79 2.49
CA ASN A 28 9.04 -9.81 3.58
C ASN A 28 8.20 -8.58 3.23
N VAL A 29 8.38 -8.02 2.03
CA VAL A 29 7.59 -6.87 1.55
C VAL A 29 6.09 -7.18 1.56
N PHE A 30 5.68 -8.33 1.00
CA PHE A 30 4.28 -8.73 0.99
C PHE A 30 3.73 -8.98 2.39
N SER A 31 4.55 -9.47 3.32
CA SER A 31 4.16 -9.62 4.72
C SER A 31 3.89 -8.26 5.38
N TYR A 32 4.76 -7.26 5.15
CA TYR A 32 4.54 -5.90 5.64
C TYR A 32 3.29 -5.25 5.03
N MET A 33 3.06 -5.43 3.72
CA MET A 33 1.86 -4.92 3.05
C MET A 33 0.58 -5.57 3.58
N THR A 34 0.61 -6.89 3.82
CA THR A 34 -0.53 -7.62 4.39
C THR A 34 -0.84 -7.12 5.81
N LEU A 35 0.20 -6.93 6.63
CA LEU A 35 0.05 -6.37 7.97
C LEU A 35 -0.58 -4.97 7.92
N ALA A 36 -0.08 -4.08 7.07
CA ALA A 36 -0.65 -2.74 6.92
C ALA A 36 -2.10 -2.78 6.42
N LEU A 37 -2.42 -3.65 5.46
CA LEU A 37 -3.80 -3.83 4.98
C LEU A 37 -4.75 -4.23 6.11
N VAL A 38 -4.34 -5.18 6.95
CA VAL A 38 -5.14 -5.64 8.10
C VAL A 38 -5.34 -4.49 9.09
N ILE A 39 -4.28 -3.74 9.41
CA ILE A 39 -4.36 -2.60 10.33
C ILE A 39 -5.28 -1.52 9.75
N SER A 40 -5.11 -1.14 8.48
CA SER A 40 -5.94 -0.13 7.82
C SER A 40 -7.41 -0.56 7.78
N GLY A 41 -7.71 -1.81 7.43
CA GLY A 41 -9.08 -2.35 7.43
C GLY A 41 -9.70 -2.35 8.83
N ALA A 42 -8.95 -2.77 9.85
CA ALA A 42 -9.40 -2.78 11.23
C ALA A 42 -9.69 -1.37 11.76
N MET A 43 -8.80 -0.41 11.49
CA MET A 43 -9.00 0.99 11.91
C MET A 43 -10.16 1.66 11.16
N ALA A 44 -10.31 1.37 9.87
CA ALA A 44 -11.44 1.86 9.07
C ALA A 44 -12.77 1.33 9.62
N TRP A 45 -12.84 0.04 9.94
CA TRP A 45 -14.03 -0.57 10.53
C TRP A 45 -14.33 -0.03 11.94
N TRP A 46 -13.31 0.10 12.80
CA TRP A 46 -13.48 0.62 14.15
C TRP A 46 -14.07 2.04 14.11
N PHE A 47 -13.46 2.95 13.36
CA PHE A 47 -13.98 4.31 13.25
C PHE A 47 -15.30 4.36 12.49
N GLY A 48 -15.42 3.62 11.39
CA GLY A 48 -16.59 3.68 10.50
C GLY A 48 -17.88 3.12 11.08
N HIS A 49 -17.80 2.21 12.07
CA HIS A 49 -18.98 1.62 12.70
C HIS A 49 -19.51 2.42 13.91
N ASP A 50 -18.72 3.33 14.47
CA ASP A 50 -19.11 4.12 15.65
C ASP A 50 -19.30 5.61 15.30
N LEU A 51 -20.56 6.07 15.36
CA LEU A 51 -20.92 7.47 15.14
C LEU A 51 -20.21 8.41 16.14
N ALA A 52 -19.96 7.96 17.37
CA ALA A 52 -19.28 8.75 18.38
C ALA A 52 -17.78 8.92 18.09
N LEU A 53 -17.19 8.05 17.28
CA LEU A 53 -15.82 8.24 16.79
C LEU A 53 -15.82 9.11 15.53
N LEU A 54 -16.77 8.89 14.61
CA LEU A 54 -16.91 9.71 13.41
C LEU A 54 -17.17 11.19 13.73
N GLN A 55 -17.87 11.51 14.83
CA GLN A 55 -18.12 12.91 15.20
C GLN A 55 -16.83 13.70 15.48
N TYR A 56 -15.73 13.01 15.84
CA TYR A 56 -14.42 13.67 15.98
C TYR A 56 -13.84 14.09 14.64
N LEU A 57 -14.24 13.43 13.55
CA LEU A 57 -13.75 13.67 12.20
C LEU A 57 -14.69 14.59 11.42
N ILE A 58 -16.00 14.35 11.49
CA ILE A 58 -17.02 15.12 10.80
C ILE A 58 -18.06 15.65 11.78
N ASN A 59 -18.43 16.92 11.62
CA ASN A 59 -19.55 17.48 12.36
C ASN A 59 -20.85 17.14 11.62
N PHE A 60 -21.69 16.30 12.21
CA PHE A 60 -22.94 15.84 11.59
C PHE A 60 -24.02 16.92 11.48
N GLU A 61 -23.98 17.97 12.32
CA GLU A 61 -24.95 19.07 12.26
C GLU A 61 -24.70 19.98 11.05
N THR A 62 -23.43 20.20 10.71
CA THR A 62 -23.02 21.10 9.61
C THR A 62 -22.58 20.36 8.35
N GLY A 63 -22.37 19.04 8.43
CA GLY A 63 -21.81 18.20 7.37
C GLY A 63 -20.35 18.50 7.03
N LYS A 64 -19.66 19.33 7.83
CA LYS A 64 -18.29 19.78 7.56
C LYS A 64 -17.26 18.95 8.34
N GLN A 65 -16.08 18.82 7.74
CA GLN A 65 -14.91 18.24 8.39
C GLN A 65 -14.48 19.07 9.60
N THR A 66 -14.20 18.42 10.73
CA THR A 66 -13.60 19.08 11.89
C THR A 66 -12.11 19.36 11.61
N ILE A 67 -11.45 20.11 12.51
CA ILE A 67 -10.00 20.32 12.44
C ILE A 67 -9.26 18.97 12.47
N LEU A 68 -9.69 18.04 13.33
CA LEU A 68 -9.11 16.69 13.40
C LEU A 68 -9.41 15.88 12.14
N GLY A 69 -10.61 16.01 11.56
CA GLY A 69 -10.96 15.40 10.28
C GLY A 69 -10.02 15.79 9.16
N TRP A 70 -9.71 17.09 9.04
CA TRP A 70 -8.71 17.59 8.08
C TRP A 70 -7.30 17.06 8.33
N VAL A 71 -6.88 16.99 9.60
CA VAL A 71 -5.58 16.43 9.95
C VAL A 71 -5.49 14.96 9.56
N VAL A 72 -6.49 14.15 9.92
CA VAL A 72 -6.52 12.71 9.59
C VAL A 72 -6.61 12.48 8.08
N LEU A 73 -7.32 13.33 7.35
CA LEU A 73 -7.43 13.25 5.89
C LEU A 73 -6.06 13.45 5.22
N LEU A 74 -5.28 14.44 5.68
CA LEU A 74 -4.00 14.83 5.06
C LEU A 74 -2.78 14.12 5.66
N ALA A 75 -2.90 13.58 6.87
CA ALA A 75 -1.80 12.93 7.57
C ALA A 75 -1.16 11.75 6.81
N PRO A 76 -1.89 10.87 6.09
CA PRO A 76 -1.28 9.81 5.28
C PRO A 76 -0.28 10.36 4.26
N LEU A 77 -0.61 11.46 3.57
CA LEU A 77 0.30 12.10 2.62
C LEU A 77 1.54 12.66 3.33
N GLY A 78 1.35 13.35 4.46
CA GLY A 78 2.45 13.88 5.26
C GLY A 78 3.40 12.78 5.75
N LEU A 79 2.86 11.66 6.21
CA LEU A 79 3.65 10.51 6.68
C LEU A 79 4.41 9.83 5.54
N VAL A 80 3.84 9.72 4.33
CA VAL A 80 4.55 9.19 3.16
C VAL A 80 5.74 10.07 2.78
N PHE A 81 5.55 11.40 2.74
CA PHE A 81 6.66 12.31 2.46
C PHE A 81 7.73 12.27 3.56
N LEU A 82 7.31 12.17 4.82
CA LEU A 82 8.23 12.03 5.95
C LEU A 82 9.07 10.76 5.82
N MET A 83 8.44 9.61 5.57
CA MET A 83 9.15 8.35 5.38
C MET A 83 10.11 8.43 4.18
N GLY A 84 9.65 8.97 3.05
CA GLY A 84 10.47 9.14 1.86
C GLY A 84 11.69 10.04 2.08
N GLY A 85 11.53 11.16 2.80
CA GLY A 85 12.62 12.08 3.11
C GLY A 85 13.55 11.65 4.24
N MET A 86 13.11 10.72 5.09
CA MET A 86 13.86 10.25 6.26
C MET A 86 14.37 8.80 6.13
N VAL A 87 14.15 8.14 4.99
CA VAL A 87 14.52 6.73 4.78
C VAL A 87 16.02 6.48 4.97
N GLU A 88 16.88 7.44 4.60
CA GLU A 88 18.33 7.35 4.76
C GLU A 88 18.80 7.74 6.17
N ARG A 89 17.95 8.42 6.95
CA ARG A 89 18.30 9.00 8.26
C ARG A 89 17.79 8.18 9.44
N LEU A 90 16.77 7.34 9.23
CA LEU A 90 16.12 6.55 10.26
C LEU A 90 16.54 5.08 10.16
N SER A 91 16.56 4.40 11.31
CA SER A 91 16.78 2.95 11.35
C SER A 91 15.55 2.20 10.81
N GLY A 92 15.77 0.97 10.34
CA GLY A 92 14.69 0.09 9.86
C GLY A 92 13.51 -0.04 10.83
N PRO A 93 13.72 -0.31 12.14
CA PRO A 93 12.63 -0.37 13.11
C PRO A 93 11.88 0.95 13.31
N ALA A 94 12.58 2.09 13.24
CA ALA A 94 11.95 3.41 13.36
C ALA A 94 11.03 3.69 12.16
N LEU A 95 11.51 3.41 10.94
CA LEU A 95 10.69 3.50 9.72
C LEU A 95 9.49 2.56 9.77
N PHE A 96 9.68 1.34 10.26
CA PHE A 96 8.59 0.38 10.43
C PHE A 96 7.53 0.87 11.43
N ALA A 97 7.93 1.47 12.55
CA ALA A 97 6.99 2.07 13.50
C ALA A 97 6.16 3.20 12.87
N ILE A 98 6.82 4.09 12.10
CA ILE A 98 6.13 5.16 11.36
C ILE A 98 5.18 4.56 10.31
N TYR A 99 5.59 3.48 9.64
CA TYR A 99 4.77 2.76 8.68
C TYR A 99 3.50 2.17 9.32
N LEU A 100 3.59 1.62 10.54
CA LEU A 100 2.42 1.16 11.27
C LEU A 100 1.47 2.31 11.61
N VAL A 101 1.99 3.45 12.07
CA VAL A 101 1.19 4.66 12.31
C VAL A 101 0.53 5.13 11.01
N TYR A 102 1.28 5.16 9.91
CA TYR A 102 0.76 5.48 8.59
C TYR A 102 -0.39 4.55 8.18
N SER A 103 -0.25 3.24 8.36
CA SER A 103 -1.31 2.28 8.03
C SER A 103 -2.56 2.48 8.87
N ALA A 104 -2.40 2.76 10.17
CA ALA A 104 -3.52 3.02 11.07
C ALA A 104 -4.27 4.30 10.69
N VAL A 105 -3.55 5.40 10.51
CA VAL A 105 -4.13 6.70 10.12
C VAL A 105 -4.78 6.63 8.74
N THR A 106 -4.20 5.88 7.80
CA THR A 106 -4.82 5.63 6.48
C THR A 106 -6.14 4.89 6.64
N GLY A 107 -6.23 3.91 7.52
CA GLY A 107 -7.49 3.22 7.83
C GLY A 107 -8.54 4.18 8.40
N ILE A 108 -8.18 4.98 9.41
CA ILE A 108 -9.09 5.98 10.00
C ILE A 108 -9.56 6.98 8.92
N SER A 109 -8.65 7.43 8.06
CA SER A 109 -8.97 8.34 6.94
C SER A 109 -9.97 7.72 5.96
N LEU A 110 -9.94 6.40 5.75
CA LEU A 110 -10.89 5.70 4.88
C LEU A 110 -12.24 5.41 5.56
N SER A 111 -12.40 5.64 6.86
CA SER A 111 -13.66 5.34 7.58
C SER A 111 -14.89 6.08 7.03
N TYR A 112 -14.72 7.22 6.34
CA TYR A 112 -15.85 7.95 5.73
C TYR A 112 -16.65 7.14 4.72
N ILE A 113 -16.09 6.08 4.13
CA ILE A 113 -16.82 5.24 3.18
C ILE A 113 -18.03 4.55 3.83
N PHE A 114 -17.99 4.32 5.15
CA PHE A 114 -19.10 3.72 5.92
C PHE A 114 -20.31 4.65 6.05
N LEU A 115 -20.15 5.96 5.78
CA LEU A 115 -21.26 6.91 5.73
C LEU A 115 -22.08 6.80 4.43
N ILE A 116 -21.48 6.25 3.37
CA ILE A 116 -22.04 6.25 2.02
C ILE A 116 -22.42 4.83 1.59
N TYR A 117 -21.62 3.83 1.96
CA TYR A 117 -21.79 2.44 1.55
C TYR A 117 -22.16 1.53 2.72
N ALA A 118 -22.98 0.53 2.42
CA ALA A 118 -23.32 -0.50 3.40
C ALA A 118 -22.08 -1.30 3.81
N ALA A 119 -22.00 -1.65 5.11
CA ALA A 119 -20.89 -2.44 5.66
C ALA A 119 -20.71 -3.79 4.96
N SER A 120 -21.80 -4.43 4.51
CA SER A 120 -21.75 -5.67 3.73
C SER A 120 -21.04 -5.48 2.39
N SER A 121 -21.30 -4.37 1.68
CA SER A 121 -20.65 -4.05 0.42
C SER A 121 -19.16 -3.77 0.61
N ILE A 122 -18.81 -3.00 1.66
CA ILE A 122 -17.42 -2.70 2.01
C ILE A 122 -16.66 -4.00 2.32
N ALA A 123 -17.20 -4.85 3.19
CA ALA A 123 -16.58 -6.12 3.55
C ALA A 123 -16.40 -7.03 2.32
N THR A 124 -17.44 -7.14 1.47
CA THR A 124 -17.39 -7.95 0.24
C THR A 124 -16.27 -7.48 -0.68
N VAL A 125 -16.19 -6.18 -0.98
CA VAL A 125 -15.15 -5.61 -1.85
C VAL A 125 -13.76 -5.77 -1.22
N PHE A 126 -13.63 -5.56 0.09
CA PHE A 126 -12.37 -5.73 0.80
C PHE A 126 -11.85 -7.18 0.71
N PHE A 127 -12.69 -8.18 1.01
CA PHE A 127 -12.27 -9.58 0.94
C PHE A 127 -12.03 -10.08 -0.48
N ILE A 128 -12.81 -9.61 -1.47
CA ILE A 128 -12.56 -9.94 -2.89
C ILE A 128 -11.22 -9.38 -3.33
N THR A 129 -10.93 -8.11 -3.03
CA THR A 129 -9.68 -7.45 -3.44
C THR A 129 -8.47 -8.03 -2.69
N ALA A 130 -8.59 -8.28 -1.39
CA ALA A 130 -7.55 -8.96 -0.61
C ALA A 130 -7.28 -10.38 -1.13
N GLY A 131 -8.33 -11.16 -1.39
CA GLY A 131 -8.22 -12.49 -1.96
C GLY A 131 -7.57 -12.49 -3.35
N LEU A 132 -7.98 -11.57 -4.22
CA LEU A 132 -7.36 -11.40 -5.54
C LEU A 132 -5.88 -11.04 -5.42
N PHE A 133 -5.52 -10.09 -4.55
CA PHE A 133 -4.13 -9.74 -4.28
C PHE A 133 -3.33 -10.96 -3.77
N SER A 134 -3.88 -11.74 -2.84
CA SER A 134 -3.24 -12.97 -2.35
C SER A 134 -3.01 -13.99 -3.46
N VAL A 135 -4.01 -14.24 -4.31
CA VAL A 135 -3.90 -15.17 -5.44
C VAL A 135 -2.83 -14.68 -6.43
N MET A 136 -2.84 -13.38 -6.77
CA MET A 136 -1.86 -12.78 -7.67
C MET A 136 -0.44 -12.78 -7.09
N ALA A 137 -0.28 -12.54 -5.78
CA ALA A 137 1.00 -12.59 -5.09
C ALA A 137 1.60 -14.01 -5.11
N ILE A 138 0.78 -15.03 -4.82
CA ILE A 138 1.19 -16.43 -4.93
C ILE A 138 1.55 -16.75 -6.39
N ALA A 139 0.68 -16.39 -7.34
CA ALA A 139 0.91 -16.66 -8.75
C ALA A 139 2.21 -16.00 -9.24
N GLY A 140 2.48 -14.75 -8.89
CA GLY A 140 3.74 -14.06 -9.23
C GLY A 140 4.97 -14.67 -8.58
N TYR A 141 4.83 -15.27 -7.39
CA TYR A 141 5.92 -15.92 -6.67
C TYR A 141 6.23 -17.35 -7.15
N THR A 142 5.21 -18.07 -7.66
CA THR A 142 5.36 -19.46 -8.13
C THR A 142 5.58 -19.56 -9.63
N THR A 143 5.19 -18.55 -10.41
CA THR A 143 5.31 -18.58 -11.87
C THR A 143 6.77 -18.42 -12.30
N SER A 144 7.22 -19.30 -13.20
CA SER A 144 8.55 -19.20 -13.85
C SER A 144 8.47 -18.61 -15.27
N THR A 145 7.27 -18.27 -15.73
CA THR A 145 7.03 -17.62 -17.00
C THR A 145 7.48 -16.16 -16.95
N ASP A 146 8.21 -15.72 -17.97
CA ASP A 146 8.54 -14.31 -18.15
C ASP A 146 7.26 -13.50 -18.45
N LEU A 147 6.84 -12.69 -17.48
CA LEU A 147 5.64 -11.84 -17.56
C LEU A 147 5.89 -10.50 -18.26
N THR A 148 7.12 -10.22 -18.74
CA THR A 148 7.45 -8.93 -19.37
C THR A 148 6.53 -8.62 -20.55
N LYS A 149 6.12 -9.64 -21.31
CA LYS A 149 5.18 -9.49 -22.44
C LYS A 149 3.76 -9.11 -22.01
N LEU A 150 3.33 -9.52 -20.81
CA LEU A 150 2.02 -9.14 -20.27
C LEU A 150 1.95 -7.65 -19.98
N GLY A 151 3.07 -7.00 -19.63
CA GLY A 151 3.12 -5.57 -19.33
C GLY A 151 2.58 -4.69 -20.45
N SER A 152 2.96 -4.97 -21.71
CA SER A 152 2.46 -4.20 -22.87
C SER A 152 0.96 -4.40 -23.09
N ILE A 153 0.45 -5.61 -22.91
CA ILE A 153 -0.99 -5.93 -23.05
C ILE A 153 -1.79 -5.23 -21.95
N LEU A 154 -1.33 -5.32 -20.70
CA LEU A 154 -1.98 -4.68 -19.55
C LEU A 154 -1.98 -3.16 -19.67
N PHE A 155 -0.95 -2.57 -20.28
CA PHE A 155 -0.89 -1.14 -20.52
C PHE A 155 -1.94 -0.68 -21.56
N ILE A 156 -2.08 -1.42 -22.67
CA ILE A 156 -3.15 -1.16 -23.65
C ILE A 156 -4.53 -1.35 -23.01
N GLY A 157 -4.69 -2.40 -22.18
CA GLY A 157 -5.91 -2.65 -21.42
C GLY A 157 -6.25 -1.53 -20.43
N LEU A 158 -5.25 -1.03 -19.69
CA LEU A 158 -5.41 0.10 -18.77
C LEU A 158 -5.90 1.36 -19.51
N ILE A 159 -5.29 1.67 -20.66
CA ILE A 159 -5.75 2.79 -21.51
C ILE A 159 -7.21 2.57 -21.95
N GLY A 160 -7.56 1.35 -22.36
CA GLY A 160 -8.94 1.00 -22.73
C GLY A 160 -9.92 1.23 -21.58
N ILE A 161 -9.58 0.81 -20.36
CA ILE A 161 -10.40 1.03 -19.15
C ILE A 161 -10.54 2.52 -18.85
N ILE A 162 -9.47 3.32 -18.99
CA ILE A 162 -9.52 4.77 -18.77
C ILE A 162 -10.43 5.44 -19.80
N ILE A 163 -10.31 5.08 -21.08
CA ILE A 163 -11.20 5.64 -22.12
C ILE A 163 -12.65 5.24 -21.85
N ALA A 164 -12.89 3.97 -21.54
CA ALA A 164 -14.24 3.48 -21.23
C ALA A 164 -14.84 4.18 -20.01
N SER A 165 -14.06 4.43 -18.96
CA SER A 165 -14.54 5.13 -17.76
C SER A 165 -14.88 6.59 -18.05
N VAL A 166 -14.07 7.29 -18.84
CA VAL A 166 -14.33 8.68 -19.27
C VAL A 166 -15.58 8.76 -20.13
N VAL A 167 -15.74 7.86 -21.12
CA VAL A 167 -16.94 7.82 -21.96
C VAL A 167 -18.19 7.53 -21.13
N ASN A 168 -18.10 6.60 -20.18
CA ASN A 168 -19.19 6.26 -19.27
C ASN A 168 -19.63 7.42 -18.35
N MET A 169 -18.80 8.44 -18.13
CA MET A 169 -19.21 9.64 -17.38
C MET A 169 -20.20 10.54 -18.15
N PHE A 170 -20.31 10.39 -19.48
CA PHE A 170 -21.16 11.21 -20.35
C PHE A 170 -22.42 10.47 -20.86
N LEU A 171 -22.57 9.18 -20.56
CA LEU A 171 -23.77 8.39 -20.84
C LEU A 171 -24.74 8.46 -19.67
#